data_AF-A0A8N4IF72-F1
#
_entry.id   AF-A0A8N4IF72-F1
#
_cell.length_a   1.000
_cell.length_b   1.000
_cell.length_c   1.000
_cell.angle_alpha   90.00
_cell.angle_beta   90.00
_cell.angle_gamma   90.00
#
_symmetry.space_group_name_H-M   'P 1'
#
loop_
_entity.id
_entity.type
_entity.pdbx_description
1 polymer ?
#
loop_
_entity_poly.entity_id
_entity_poly.type
_entity_poly.pdbx_seq_one_letter_code
_entity_poly.pdbx_strand_id
1 'polypeptide(L)'
;MAEAAALLAIGKIGVALEGEVWKVASSLFENEVSLLTELPCAMSSIRGELSVIQATLRQMDAQTDNNEALEAWVKQVRKLAYDVEDIMDDYVSLIPQQKRSRLGDKNDGSRIVITTRSIEVASLACDSRKLKLEVLQTTEAWDLFCKKAFSKEKGCPEELKELGENIVSKCDGVSLAIVSLGSIMSLREKTKSEWAKVYDQLNWELHNNPNLDTVKLALNLGYNDLPRYLKNCFLHCSMFPKDHVLQRKKLMRLWVAEGLAERRGSRTLEEVAEDYLEEPIKRCMLQVVKKNIFGRIKSCRMNDVVRELAISLSEKENFSTVLHSLQLVLKIGDETRRPSVHRYKNEFEMSMELPRLRSFIVFDPSVSLALDMTSLSMMCSYSRYLTLLDLQGISIERVPDQIGDLFNLRFLGLRGTRVKVHPKSLGKLCNLQMLDLVDYEIDKLLDVYSKS
;
A
#
# COMPACT_ATOMS: atom_id res chain seq x y z
N MET A 1 -19.04 10.42 -22.50
CA MET A 1 -18.41 9.36 -21.65
C MET A 1 -19.42 8.59 -20.77
N ALA A 2 -20.42 9.22 -20.13
CA ALA A 2 -21.44 8.49 -19.36
C ALA A 2 -22.30 7.53 -20.24
N GLU A 3 -22.48 7.90 -21.51
CA GLU A 3 -23.11 7.04 -22.52
C GLU A 3 -22.40 5.68 -22.69
N ALA A 4 -21.07 5.66 -22.67
CA ALA A 4 -20.29 4.43 -22.87
C ALA A 4 -20.45 3.45 -21.70
N ALA A 5 -20.53 3.96 -20.46
CA ALA A 5 -20.79 3.16 -19.27
C ALA A 5 -22.22 2.58 -19.28
N ALA A 6 -23.23 3.37 -19.67
CA ALA A 6 -24.60 2.90 -19.83
C ALA A 6 -24.71 1.81 -20.92
N LEU A 7 -24.03 1.99 -22.06
CA LEU A 7 -23.94 0.98 -23.13
C LEU A 7 -23.36 -0.34 -22.65
N LEU A 8 -22.28 -0.29 -21.86
CA LEU A 8 -21.61 -1.45 -21.32
C LEU A 8 -22.51 -2.23 -20.36
N ALA A 9 -23.18 -1.52 -19.44
CA ALA A 9 -24.17 -2.12 -18.54
C ALA A 9 -25.35 -2.75 -19.30
N ILE A 10 -25.90 -2.09 -20.32
CA ILE A 10 -26.97 -2.62 -21.18
C ILE A 10 -26.52 -3.91 -21.90
N GLY A 11 -25.29 -3.92 -22.42
CA GLY A 11 -24.71 -5.08 -23.08
C GLY A 11 -24.56 -6.28 -22.14
N LYS A 12 -24.03 -6.05 -20.93
CA LYS A 12 -23.84 -7.09 -19.91
C LYS A 12 -25.17 -7.66 -19.41
N ILE A 13 -26.18 -6.81 -19.18
CA ILE A 13 -27.54 -7.27 -18.82
C ILE A 13 -28.16 -8.07 -19.97
N GLY A 14 -27.95 -7.67 -21.23
CA GLY A 14 -28.41 -8.42 -22.39
C GLY A 14 -27.84 -9.83 -22.47
N VAL A 15 -26.53 -9.99 -22.24
CA VAL A 15 -25.86 -11.30 -22.20
C VAL A 15 -26.40 -12.18 -21.07
N ALA A 16 -26.70 -11.60 -19.91
CA ALA A 16 -27.27 -12.33 -18.78
C ALA A 16 -28.72 -12.79 -19.04
N LEU A 17 -29.51 -12.00 -19.78
CA LEU A 17 -30.91 -12.31 -20.11
C LEU A 17 -31.08 -13.31 -21.28
N GLU A 18 -30.17 -13.30 -22.27
CA GLU A 18 -30.30 -14.11 -23.49
C GLU A 18 -29.67 -15.52 -23.40
N GLY A 19 -28.92 -15.82 -22.34
CA GLY A 19 -28.11 -17.05 -22.26
C GLY A 19 -28.79 -18.27 -21.63
N GLU A 20 -28.27 -19.47 -21.97
CA GLU A 20 -28.47 -20.72 -21.20
C GLU A 20 -28.12 -20.57 -19.69
N VAL A 21 -27.41 -19.49 -19.37
CA VAL A 21 -27.10 -18.94 -18.06
C VAL A 21 -28.31 -18.85 -17.12
N TRP A 22 -29.47 -18.40 -17.61
CA TRP A 22 -30.69 -18.31 -16.80
C TRP A 22 -31.24 -19.68 -16.40
N LYS A 23 -31.14 -20.67 -17.30
CA LYS A 23 -31.59 -22.04 -17.04
C LYS A 23 -30.74 -22.71 -15.95
N VAL A 24 -29.44 -22.46 -15.95
CA VAL A 24 -28.49 -22.99 -14.95
C VAL A 24 -28.72 -22.34 -13.58
N ALA A 25 -28.86 -21.02 -13.52
CA ALA A 25 -29.16 -20.32 -12.28
C ALA A 25 -30.50 -20.77 -11.66
N SER A 26 -31.53 -20.98 -12.48
CA SER A 26 -32.83 -21.50 -12.01
C SER A 26 -32.74 -22.91 -11.43
N SER A 27 -31.86 -23.77 -11.98
CA SER A 27 -31.68 -25.16 -11.50
C SER A 27 -30.86 -25.29 -10.21
N LEU A 28 -30.05 -24.30 -9.86
CA LEU A 28 -29.18 -24.33 -8.67
C LEU A 28 -29.89 -23.88 -7.39
N PHE A 29 -31.03 -23.20 -7.52
CA PHE A 29 -31.74 -22.54 -6.42
C PHE A 29 -33.23 -22.90 -6.37
N GLU A 30 -33.55 -24.19 -6.55
CA GLU A 30 -34.93 -24.72 -6.55
C GLU A 30 -35.74 -24.40 -5.27
N ASN A 31 -35.11 -23.95 -4.18
CA ASN A 31 -35.76 -23.65 -2.90
C ASN A 31 -36.06 -22.16 -2.63
N GLU A 32 -35.64 -21.22 -3.50
CA GLU A 32 -35.89 -19.77 -3.37
C GLU A 32 -36.65 -19.19 -4.58
N VAL A 33 -37.69 -19.92 -5.00
CA VAL A 33 -38.38 -19.74 -6.29
C VAL A 33 -38.99 -18.35 -6.50
N SER A 34 -39.47 -17.66 -5.45
CA SER A 34 -40.16 -16.36 -5.61
C SER A 34 -39.22 -15.21 -6.00
N LEU A 35 -38.04 -15.11 -5.37
CA LEU A 35 -37.05 -14.06 -5.65
C LEU A 35 -36.41 -14.22 -7.03
N LEU A 36 -36.24 -15.46 -7.48
CA LEU A 36 -35.66 -15.76 -8.79
C LEU A 36 -36.63 -15.42 -9.92
N THR A 37 -37.93 -15.67 -9.77
CA THR A 37 -38.90 -15.34 -10.84
C THR A 37 -39.01 -13.84 -11.15
N GLU A 38 -38.72 -12.96 -10.18
CA GLU A 38 -38.82 -11.51 -10.33
C GLU A 38 -37.52 -10.87 -10.88
N LEU A 39 -36.39 -11.56 -10.74
CA LEU A 39 -35.07 -11.03 -11.09
C LEU A 39 -34.90 -10.73 -12.60
N PRO A 40 -35.30 -11.60 -13.55
CA PRO A 40 -35.22 -11.29 -14.97
C PRO A 40 -36.08 -10.09 -15.36
N CYS A 41 -37.25 -9.95 -14.75
CA CYS A 41 -38.14 -8.81 -14.96
C CYS A 41 -37.50 -7.52 -14.45
N ALA A 42 -36.90 -7.54 -13.25
CA ALA A 42 -36.18 -6.40 -12.70
C ALA A 42 -34.96 -6.00 -13.55
N MET A 43 -34.17 -6.98 -14.02
CA MET A 43 -33.03 -6.74 -14.90
C MET A 43 -33.45 -6.17 -16.26
N SER A 44 -34.56 -6.65 -16.83
CA SER A 44 -35.13 -6.11 -18.06
C SER A 44 -35.59 -4.67 -17.89
N SER A 45 -36.24 -4.35 -16.77
CA SER A 45 -36.64 -2.97 -16.42
C SER A 45 -35.43 -2.05 -16.28
N ILE A 46 -34.38 -2.47 -15.55
CA ILE A 46 -33.14 -1.70 -15.41
C ILE A 46 -32.46 -1.48 -16.77
N ARG A 47 -32.42 -2.51 -17.63
CA ARG A 47 -31.89 -2.38 -19.01
C ARG A 47 -32.70 -1.36 -19.82
N GLY A 48 -34.02 -1.35 -19.67
CA GLY A 48 -34.92 -0.38 -20.29
C GLY A 48 -34.64 1.06 -19.83
N GLU A 49 -34.54 1.28 -18.52
CA GLU A 49 -34.23 2.59 -17.93
C GLU A 49 -32.85 3.10 -18.36
N LEU A 50 -31.83 2.25 -18.33
CA LEU A 50 -30.49 2.58 -18.79
C LEU A 50 -30.47 2.94 -20.29
N SER A 51 -31.29 2.28 -21.10
CA SER A 51 -31.41 2.58 -22.53
C SER A 51 -32.03 3.95 -22.78
N VAL A 52 -33.04 4.33 -22.00
CA VAL A 52 -33.65 5.67 -22.03
C VAL A 52 -32.61 6.71 -21.60
N ILE A 53 -31.93 6.50 -20.48
CA ILE A 53 -30.86 7.37 -19.98
C ILE A 53 -29.76 7.54 -21.03
N GLN A 54 -29.35 6.47 -21.69
CA GLN A 54 -28.33 6.50 -22.73
C GLN A 54 -28.79 7.31 -23.96
N ALA A 55 -30.05 7.15 -24.40
CA ALA A 55 -30.62 7.93 -25.50
C ALA A 55 -30.69 9.42 -25.16
N THR A 56 -31.06 9.77 -23.92
CA THR A 56 -31.05 11.15 -23.45
C THR A 56 -29.62 11.71 -23.42
N LEU A 57 -28.64 10.96 -22.90
CA LEU A 57 -27.22 11.36 -22.87
C LEU A 57 -26.66 11.62 -24.29
N ARG A 58 -27.05 10.80 -25.28
CA ARG A 58 -26.68 11.01 -26.70
C ARG A 58 -27.22 12.32 -27.28
N GLN A 59 -28.44 12.71 -26.92
CA GLN A 59 -29.03 13.96 -27.40
C GLN A 59 -28.43 15.19 -26.70
N MET A 60 -27.96 15.04 -25.47
CA MET A 60 -27.41 16.13 -24.65
C MET A 60 -25.93 16.41 -24.92
N ASP A 61 -25.12 15.43 -25.34
CA ASP A 61 -23.73 15.65 -25.80
C ASP A 61 -23.67 16.56 -27.07
N ALA A 62 -24.83 16.83 -27.72
CA ALA A 62 -24.95 17.77 -28.84
C ALA A 62 -25.37 19.21 -28.45
N GLN A 63 -25.75 19.45 -27.18
CA GLN A 63 -26.15 20.77 -26.67
C GLN A 63 -25.59 20.99 -25.24
N THR A 64 -24.28 21.16 -25.11
CA THR A 64 -23.68 21.51 -23.81
C THR A 64 -23.44 23.01 -23.71
N ASP A 65 -24.33 23.72 -23.02
CA ASP A 65 -24.07 25.04 -22.43
C ASP A 65 -24.45 25.03 -20.93
N ASN A 66 -23.45 25.26 -20.08
CA ASN A 66 -23.44 25.60 -18.64
C ASN A 66 -24.73 25.36 -17.81
N ASN A 67 -25.00 24.10 -17.45
CA ASN A 67 -25.97 23.80 -16.40
C ASN A 67 -25.35 22.86 -15.33
N GLU A 68 -24.97 23.43 -14.18
CA GLU A 68 -24.36 22.70 -13.05
C GLU A 68 -25.25 21.58 -12.51
N ALA A 69 -26.58 21.75 -12.54
CA ALA A 69 -27.52 20.70 -12.12
C ALA A 69 -27.48 19.50 -13.08
N LEU A 70 -27.27 19.76 -14.37
CA LEU A 70 -27.13 18.72 -15.39
C LEU A 70 -25.81 17.96 -15.21
N GLU A 71 -24.70 18.65 -14.93
CA GLU A 71 -23.41 18.02 -14.67
C GLU A 71 -23.44 17.14 -13.40
N ALA A 72 -24.08 17.62 -12.34
CA ALA A 72 -24.30 16.85 -11.12
C ALA A 72 -25.15 15.60 -11.37
N TRP A 73 -26.22 15.72 -12.18
CA TRP A 73 -27.07 14.59 -12.55
C TRP A 73 -26.33 13.55 -13.40
N VAL A 74 -25.56 13.99 -14.40
CA VAL A 74 -24.72 13.11 -15.24
C VAL A 74 -23.70 12.34 -14.39
N LYS A 75 -23.13 12.97 -13.36
CA LYS A 75 -22.20 12.32 -12.42
C LYS A 75 -22.89 11.23 -11.59
N GLN A 76 -24.12 11.46 -11.14
CA GLN A 76 -24.89 10.47 -10.39
C GLN A 76 -25.27 9.27 -11.28
N VAL A 77 -25.78 9.54 -12.49
CA VAL A 77 -26.10 8.52 -13.48
C VAL A 77 -24.89 7.66 -13.82
N ARG A 78 -23.71 8.28 -13.98
CA ARG A 78 -22.45 7.58 -14.23
C ARG A 78 -22.08 6.65 -13.08
N LYS A 79 -22.18 7.14 -11.84
CA LYS A 79 -21.89 6.34 -10.65
C LYS A 79 -22.80 5.12 -10.58
N LEU A 80 -24.10 5.32 -10.79
CA LEU A 80 -25.07 4.23 -10.80
C LEU A 80 -24.81 3.20 -11.91
N ALA A 81 -24.43 3.65 -13.11
CA ALA A 81 -24.09 2.75 -14.22
C ALA A 81 -22.87 1.88 -13.91
N TYR A 82 -21.84 2.44 -13.26
CA TYR A 82 -20.68 1.66 -12.81
C TYR A 82 -21.05 0.70 -11.66
N ASP A 83 -21.89 1.12 -10.72
CA ASP A 83 -22.36 0.23 -9.65
C ASP A 83 -23.14 -0.97 -10.22
N VAL A 84 -23.97 -0.75 -11.25
CA VAL A 84 -24.67 -1.84 -11.97
C VAL A 84 -23.70 -2.72 -12.76
N GLU A 85 -22.70 -2.12 -13.42
CA GLU A 85 -21.66 -2.85 -14.14
C GLU A 85 -20.85 -3.76 -13.22
N ASP A 86 -20.42 -3.25 -12.06
CA ASP A 86 -19.66 -3.99 -11.05
C ASP A 86 -20.48 -5.18 -10.49
N ILE A 87 -21.77 -4.95 -10.17
CA ILE A 87 -22.67 -6.02 -9.71
C ILE A 87 -22.87 -7.08 -10.81
N MET A 88 -22.98 -6.66 -12.07
CA MET A 88 -23.11 -7.58 -13.20
C MET A 88 -21.83 -8.36 -13.46
N ASP A 89 -20.65 -7.76 -13.26
CA ASP A 89 -19.37 -8.46 -13.35
C ASP A 89 -19.22 -9.48 -12.23
N ASP A 90 -19.63 -9.14 -11.01
CA ASP A 90 -19.72 -10.09 -9.90
C ASP A 90 -20.68 -11.24 -10.24
N TYR A 91 -21.88 -10.95 -10.76
CA TYR A 91 -22.84 -11.97 -11.20
C TYR A 91 -22.29 -12.86 -12.33
N VAL A 92 -21.67 -12.27 -13.36
CA VAL A 92 -21.05 -12.98 -14.49
C VAL A 92 -19.84 -13.80 -14.04
N SER A 93 -19.11 -13.35 -13.02
CA SER A 93 -17.97 -14.08 -12.43
C SER A 93 -18.39 -15.29 -11.60
N LEU A 94 -19.59 -15.24 -10.99
CA LEU A 94 -20.19 -16.34 -10.23
C LEU A 94 -20.75 -17.43 -11.15
N ILE A 95 -20.89 -17.16 -12.45
CA ILE A 95 -21.32 -18.14 -13.45
C ILE A 95 -20.08 -18.85 -14.01
N PRO A 96 -19.98 -20.19 -13.95
CA PRO A 96 -18.84 -20.92 -14.50
C PRO A 96 -18.72 -20.69 -16.01
N GLN A 97 -17.71 -19.93 -16.44
CA GLN A 97 -17.37 -19.80 -17.86
C GLN A 97 -16.75 -21.11 -18.36
N GLN A 98 -17.54 -21.97 -19.01
CA GLN A 98 -16.97 -22.96 -19.90
C GLN A 98 -16.43 -22.26 -21.17
N LYS A 99 -15.15 -21.90 -21.16
CA LYS A 99 -14.42 -21.58 -22.40
C LYS A 99 -13.13 -22.38 -22.52
N ARG A 100 -13.24 -23.41 -23.38
CA ARG A 100 -12.25 -23.99 -24.30
C ARG A 100 -10.91 -24.43 -23.70
N SER A 101 -10.88 -25.70 -23.33
CA SER A 101 -9.66 -26.51 -23.37
C SER A 101 -9.07 -26.51 -24.78
N ARG A 102 -7.87 -25.94 -24.92
CA ARG A 102 -6.94 -26.21 -26.04
C ARG A 102 -5.53 -26.38 -25.51
N LEU A 103 -5.35 -27.40 -24.68
CA LEU A 103 -4.13 -28.16 -24.50
C LEU A 103 -4.61 -29.60 -24.34
N GLY A 104 -4.18 -30.49 -25.23
CA GLY A 104 -4.88 -31.74 -25.55
C GLY A 104 -5.23 -32.59 -24.34
N ASP A 105 -6.53 -32.84 -24.17
CA ASP A 105 -7.04 -34.01 -23.42
C ASP A 105 -6.75 -35.27 -24.25
N LYS A 106 -5.48 -35.67 -24.28
CA LYS A 106 -5.18 -37.08 -24.29
C LYS A 106 -4.92 -37.45 -22.84
N ASN A 107 -5.69 -38.41 -22.34
CA ASN A 107 -5.79 -38.81 -20.95
C ASN A 107 -4.52 -39.59 -20.52
N ASP A 108 -3.37 -39.01 -20.80
CA ASP A 108 -2.04 -39.51 -20.55
C ASP A 108 -1.68 -38.87 -19.21
N GLY A 109 -1.55 -39.64 -18.12
CA GLY A 109 -1.51 -39.14 -16.73
C GLY A 109 -0.40 -38.13 -16.35
N SER A 110 0.25 -37.48 -17.30
CA SER A 110 1.19 -36.37 -17.11
C SER A 110 0.49 -35.13 -16.57
N ARG A 111 1.09 -34.51 -15.54
CA ARG A 111 0.63 -33.27 -14.91
C ARG A 111 1.70 -32.20 -15.04
N ILE A 112 1.31 -30.98 -15.41
CA ILE A 112 2.21 -29.82 -15.46
C ILE A 112 1.96 -28.98 -14.19
N VAL A 113 3.01 -28.70 -13.44
CA VAL A 113 2.97 -27.78 -12.29
C VAL A 113 3.68 -26.50 -12.69
N ILE A 114 2.96 -25.39 -12.66
CA ILE A 114 3.51 -24.06 -12.92
C ILE A 114 3.66 -23.34 -11.58
N THR A 115 4.86 -22.87 -11.28
CA THR A 115 5.13 -21.99 -10.15
C THR A 115 5.32 -20.57 -10.67
N THR A 116 4.61 -19.60 -10.07
CA THR A 116 4.71 -18.19 -10.46
C THR A 116 4.57 -17.29 -9.24
N ARG A 117 5.24 -16.14 -9.29
CA ARG A 117 5.07 -15.06 -8.31
C ARG A 117 4.01 -14.04 -8.72
N SER A 118 3.52 -14.08 -9.96
CA SER A 118 2.52 -13.14 -10.45
C SER A 118 1.12 -13.70 -10.29
N ILE A 119 0.28 -12.98 -9.55
CA ILE A 119 -1.15 -13.31 -9.40
C ILE A 119 -1.87 -13.28 -10.75
N GLU A 120 -1.45 -12.43 -11.69
CA GLU A 120 -2.06 -12.36 -13.03
C GLU A 120 -1.75 -13.59 -13.87
N VAL A 121 -0.53 -14.12 -13.77
CA VAL A 121 -0.20 -15.39 -14.44
C VAL A 121 -0.97 -16.54 -13.79
N ALA A 122 -1.11 -16.51 -12.46
CA ALA A 122 -1.88 -17.50 -11.74
C ALA A 122 -3.38 -17.43 -12.11
N SER A 123 -3.96 -16.26 -12.32
CA SER A 123 -5.39 -16.10 -12.64
C SER A 123 -5.79 -16.71 -13.98
N LEU A 124 -4.83 -16.98 -14.86
CA LEU A 124 -5.05 -17.75 -16.10
C LEU A 124 -5.39 -19.23 -15.84
N ALA A 125 -5.10 -19.76 -14.64
CA ALA A 125 -5.43 -21.11 -14.24
C ALA A 125 -6.81 -21.21 -13.55
N CYS A 126 -7.50 -22.34 -13.72
CA CYS A 126 -8.77 -22.63 -13.06
C CYS A 126 -8.65 -22.56 -11.52
N ASP A 127 -9.65 -21.98 -10.84
CA ASP A 127 -9.69 -21.85 -9.37
C ASP A 127 -9.47 -23.16 -8.62
N SER A 128 -10.05 -24.25 -9.11
CA SER A 128 -9.89 -25.60 -8.54
C SER A 128 -8.46 -26.17 -8.64
N ARG A 129 -7.57 -25.52 -9.40
CA ARG A 129 -6.18 -25.94 -9.64
C ARG A 129 -5.16 -24.86 -9.24
N LYS A 130 -5.59 -23.82 -8.54
CA LYS A 130 -4.72 -22.78 -7.99
C LYS A 130 -4.39 -23.12 -6.54
N LEU A 131 -3.09 -23.17 -6.24
CA LEU A 131 -2.60 -23.31 -4.88
C LEU A 131 -1.85 -22.03 -4.51
N LYS A 132 -2.48 -21.20 -3.67
CA LYS A 132 -1.83 -20.04 -3.09
C LYS A 132 -0.97 -20.50 -1.93
N LEU A 133 0.35 -20.32 -2.06
CA LEU A 133 1.28 -20.59 -0.97
C LEU A 133 1.13 -19.50 0.09
N GLU A 134 0.76 -19.89 1.30
CA GLU A 134 0.73 -19.02 2.47
C GLU A 134 2.09 -19.05 3.18
N VAL A 135 2.34 -18.02 4.00
CA VAL A 135 3.50 -18.00 4.91
C VAL A 135 3.34 -19.06 6.00
N LEU A 136 4.45 -19.54 6.54
CA LEU A 136 4.43 -20.54 7.61
C LEU A 136 3.79 -19.96 8.88
N GLN A 137 2.94 -20.74 9.54
CA GLN A 137 2.42 -20.37 10.84
C GLN A 137 3.54 -20.36 11.88
N THR A 138 3.37 -19.63 12.98
CA THR A 138 4.41 -19.46 14.01
C THR A 138 4.99 -20.78 14.50
N THR A 139 4.15 -21.80 14.68
CA THR A 139 4.57 -23.14 15.12
C THR A 139 5.40 -23.88 14.06
N GLU A 140 4.98 -23.83 12.79
CA GLU A 140 5.68 -24.44 11.66
C GLU A 140 7.00 -23.71 11.36
N ALA A 141 6.98 -22.38 11.45
CA ALA A 141 8.15 -21.53 11.32
C ALA A 141 9.18 -21.83 12.40
N TRP A 142 8.74 -21.99 13.65
CA TRP A 142 9.58 -22.37 14.78
C TRP A 142 10.17 -23.77 14.61
N ASP A 143 9.37 -24.75 14.20
CA ASP A 143 9.82 -26.12 13.92
C ASP A 143 10.86 -26.14 12.79
N LEU A 144 10.61 -25.42 11.69
CA LEU A 144 11.55 -25.31 10.58
C LEU A 144 12.87 -24.65 11.01
N PHE A 145 12.79 -23.58 11.81
CA PHE A 145 13.97 -22.94 12.38
C PHE A 145 14.75 -23.91 13.25
N CYS A 146 14.07 -24.64 14.15
CA CYS A 146 14.73 -25.59 15.04
C CYS A 146 15.42 -26.71 14.28
N LYS A 147 14.75 -27.29 13.28
CA LYS A 147 15.32 -28.32 12.40
C LYS A 147 16.59 -27.84 11.70
N LYS A 148 16.66 -26.56 11.35
CA LYS A 148 17.82 -26.00 10.66
C LYS A 148 18.93 -25.57 11.61
N ALA A 149 18.59 -24.84 12.67
CA ALA A 149 19.52 -24.30 13.65
C ALA A 149 20.12 -25.40 14.54
N PHE A 150 19.35 -26.41 14.91
CA PHE A 150 19.73 -27.46 15.87
C PHE A 150 19.85 -28.83 15.20
N SER A 151 20.26 -28.87 13.94
CA SER A 151 20.33 -30.12 13.15
C SER A 151 21.27 -31.19 13.72
N LYS A 152 22.20 -30.81 14.61
CA LYS A 152 23.16 -31.72 15.26
C LYS A 152 22.80 -32.02 16.71
N GLU A 153 21.74 -31.40 17.22
CA GLU A 153 21.31 -31.42 18.61
C GLU A 153 19.94 -32.10 18.73
N LYS A 154 19.55 -32.51 19.95
CA LYS A 154 18.25 -33.16 20.19
C LYS A 154 17.08 -32.19 20.28
N GLY A 155 17.32 -30.90 20.06
CA GLY A 155 16.32 -29.83 20.16
C GLY A 155 16.93 -28.49 20.58
N CYS A 156 16.10 -27.45 20.64
CA CYS A 156 16.50 -26.14 21.13
C CYS A 156 16.67 -26.17 22.66
N PRO A 157 17.83 -25.76 23.21
CA PRO A 157 17.98 -25.51 24.64
C PRO A 157 17.00 -24.42 25.11
N GLU A 158 16.41 -24.57 26.29
CA GLU A 158 15.43 -23.60 26.84
C GLU A 158 16.02 -22.18 26.98
N GLU A 159 17.31 -22.08 27.30
CA GLU A 159 18.01 -20.79 27.40
C GLU A 159 18.07 -19.98 26.09
N LEU A 160 17.97 -20.66 24.95
CA LEU A 160 18.03 -20.07 23.61
C LEU A 160 16.66 -19.88 22.98
N LYS A 161 15.61 -20.46 23.57
CA LYS A 161 14.28 -20.51 22.99
C LYS A 161 13.71 -19.11 22.73
N GLU A 162 13.78 -18.24 23.75
CA GLU A 162 13.30 -16.85 23.65
C GLU A 162 14.04 -16.08 22.53
N LEU A 163 15.37 -16.17 22.47
CA LEU A 163 16.16 -15.52 21.41
C LEU A 163 15.84 -16.10 20.02
N GLY A 164 15.67 -17.41 19.93
CA GLY A 164 15.26 -18.07 18.70
C GLY A 164 13.89 -17.59 18.23
N GLU A 165 12.89 -17.55 19.11
CA GLU A 165 11.54 -17.08 18.79
C GLU A 165 11.57 -15.62 18.34
N ASN A 166 12.41 -14.78 18.96
CA ASN A 166 12.65 -13.41 18.52
C ASN A 166 13.26 -13.33 17.11
N ILE A 167 14.20 -14.22 16.76
CA ILE A 167 14.75 -14.30 15.39
C ILE A 167 13.69 -14.75 14.39
N VAL A 168 12.92 -15.80 14.71
CA VAL A 168 11.88 -16.35 13.83
C VAL A 168 10.75 -15.35 13.61
N SER A 169 10.37 -14.60 14.64
CA SER A 169 9.32 -13.57 14.51
C SER A 169 9.68 -12.52 13.47
N LYS A 170 10.96 -12.12 13.35
CA LYS A 170 11.42 -11.18 12.31
C LYS A 170 11.29 -11.71 10.88
N CYS A 171 11.08 -13.01 10.69
CA CYS A 171 10.92 -13.58 9.36
C CYS A 171 9.48 -13.52 8.83
N ASP A 172 8.50 -13.20 9.67
CA ASP A 172 7.04 -13.31 9.39
C ASP A 172 6.65 -14.56 8.58
N GLY A 173 7.18 -15.73 8.95
CA GLY A 173 6.83 -17.00 8.29
C GLY A 173 7.43 -17.19 6.89
N VAL A 174 8.31 -16.31 6.41
CA VAL A 174 9.03 -16.48 5.14
C VAL A 174 10.03 -17.63 5.28
N SER A 175 9.69 -18.78 4.73
CA SER A 175 10.46 -20.04 4.86
C SER A 175 11.93 -19.89 4.45
N LEU A 176 12.22 -19.16 3.37
CA LEU A 176 13.59 -18.95 2.91
C LEU A 176 14.41 -18.14 3.93
N ALA A 177 13.83 -17.08 4.52
CA ALA A 177 14.51 -16.28 5.54
C ALA A 177 14.77 -17.11 6.81
N ILE A 178 13.78 -17.91 7.23
CA ILE A 178 13.89 -18.82 8.38
C ILE A 178 15.02 -19.83 8.18
N VAL A 179 15.09 -20.46 6.99
CA VAL A 179 16.14 -21.44 6.69
C VAL A 179 17.51 -20.78 6.63
N SER A 180 17.64 -19.60 6.02
CA SER A 180 18.92 -18.89 5.96
C SER A 180 19.41 -18.48 7.35
N LEU A 181 18.54 -17.90 8.19
CA LEU A 181 18.90 -17.54 9.57
C LEU A 181 19.18 -18.77 10.41
N GLY A 182 18.36 -19.81 10.32
CA GLY A 182 18.63 -21.09 10.99
C GLY A 182 19.98 -21.69 10.59
N SER A 183 20.38 -21.56 9.32
CA SER A 183 21.69 -22.00 8.83
C SER A 183 22.83 -21.22 9.48
N ILE A 184 22.69 -19.90 9.59
CA ILE A 184 23.68 -19.04 10.29
C ILE A 184 23.78 -19.46 11.76
N MET A 185 22.65 -19.61 12.45
CA MET A 185 22.64 -20.00 13.86
C MET A 185 23.16 -21.43 14.10
N SER A 186 23.10 -22.31 13.10
CA SER A 186 23.71 -23.65 13.16
C SER A 186 25.24 -23.62 13.17
N LEU A 187 25.86 -22.54 12.68
CA LEU A 187 27.31 -22.36 12.64
C LEU A 187 27.86 -21.66 13.89
N ARG A 188 26.99 -21.10 14.72
CA ARG A 188 27.35 -20.36 15.93
C ARG A 188 27.34 -21.27 17.16
N GLU A 189 28.13 -20.91 18.16
CA GLU A 189 28.07 -21.58 19.47
C GLU A 189 26.67 -21.45 20.08
N LYS A 190 26.21 -22.52 20.73
CA LYS A 190 24.86 -22.59 21.34
C LYS A 190 24.83 -21.93 22.71
N THR A 191 25.30 -20.70 22.78
CA THR A 191 25.33 -19.89 24.01
C THR A 191 24.45 -18.66 23.86
N LYS A 192 23.82 -18.23 24.96
CA LYS A 192 22.93 -17.06 24.96
C LYS A 192 23.66 -15.79 24.52
N SER A 193 24.92 -15.64 24.94
CA SER A 193 25.76 -14.48 24.59
C SER A 193 26.03 -14.40 23.08
N GLU A 194 26.42 -15.50 22.45
CA GLU A 194 26.72 -15.49 21.01
C GLU A 194 25.47 -15.29 20.17
N TRP A 195 24.35 -15.91 20.56
CA TRP A 195 23.06 -15.71 19.89
C TRP A 195 22.55 -14.27 20.04
N ALA A 196 22.73 -13.66 21.21
CA ALA A 196 22.39 -12.26 21.44
C ALA A 196 23.21 -11.33 20.53
N LYS A 197 24.53 -11.54 20.39
CA LYS A 197 25.36 -10.75 19.47
C LYS A 197 24.86 -10.83 18.02
N VAL A 198 24.54 -12.03 17.53
CA VAL A 198 24.02 -12.20 16.17
C VAL A 198 22.66 -11.53 16.02
N TYR A 199 21.79 -11.63 17.03
CA TYR A 199 20.50 -10.97 17.03
C TYR A 199 20.61 -9.43 17.02
N ASP A 200 21.52 -8.87 17.82
CA ASP A 200 21.79 -7.44 17.89
C ASP A 200 22.40 -6.93 16.57
N GLN A 201 23.17 -7.78 15.88
CA GLN A 201 23.78 -7.48 14.58
C GLN A 201 22.98 -8.02 13.39
N LEU A 202 21.73 -8.44 13.59
CA LEU A 202 20.97 -9.16 12.57
C LEU A 202 20.84 -8.36 11.27
N ASN A 203 20.66 -7.05 11.38
CA ASN A 203 20.61 -6.17 10.22
C ASN A 203 21.93 -6.22 9.45
N TRP A 204 23.09 -6.20 10.13
CA TRP A 204 24.38 -6.34 9.46
C TRP A 204 24.53 -7.72 8.77
N GLU A 205 24.08 -8.79 9.43
CA GLU A 205 24.09 -10.16 8.87
C GLU A 205 23.20 -10.27 7.62
N LEU A 206 22.01 -9.64 7.63
CA LEU A 206 21.12 -9.53 6.47
C LEU A 206 21.78 -8.89 5.25
N HIS A 207 22.73 -7.99 5.44
CA HIS A 207 23.41 -7.29 4.34
C HIS A 207 24.70 -7.98 3.89
N ASN A 208 25.45 -8.58 4.81
CA ASN A 208 26.84 -9.00 4.55
C ASN A 208 27.05 -10.51 4.56
N ASN A 209 26.11 -11.30 5.08
CA ASN A 209 26.29 -12.75 5.16
C ASN A 209 25.98 -13.44 3.83
N PRO A 210 26.88 -14.28 3.30
CA PRO A 210 26.64 -15.03 2.06
C PRO A 210 25.46 -16.01 2.14
N ASN A 211 25.16 -16.56 3.33
CA ASN A 211 24.02 -17.48 3.51
C ASN A 211 22.65 -16.81 3.30
N LEU A 212 22.62 -15.48 3.29
CA LEU A 212 21.44 -14.67 3.06
C LEU A 212 21.38 -14.12 1.62
N ASP A 213 22.36 -14.42 0.77
CA ASP A 213 22.39 -13.95 -0.62
C ASP A 213 21.22 -14.48 -1.44
N THR A 214 20.74 -15.70 -1.18
CA THR A 214 19.54 -16.22 -1.84
C THR A 214 18.29 -15.40 -1.51
N VAL A 215 18.16 -14.92 -0.26
CA VAL A 215 17.06 -14.03 0.16
C VAL A 215 17.19 -12.68 -0.52
N LYS A 216 18.41 -12.10 -0.56
CA LYS A 216 18.70 -10.85 -1.27
C LYS A 216 18.38 -10.96 -2.76
N LEU A 217 18.85 -12.03 -3.41
CA LEU A 217 18.63 -12.30 -4.83
C LEU A 217 17.13 -12.44 -5.12
N ALA A 218 16.39 -13.18 -4.29
CA ALA A 218 14.96 -13.36 -4.44
C ALA A 218 14.20 -12.02 -4.41
N LEU A 219 14.58 -11.10 -3.52
CA LEU A 219 14.01 -9.75 -3.48
C LEU A 219 14.48 -8.89 -4.64
N ASN A 220 15.79 -8.89 -4.93
CA ASN A 220 16.39 -8.08 -6.00
C ASN A 220 15.79 -8.40 -7.36
N LEU A 221 15.49 -9.67 -7.65
CA LEU A 221 14.75 -10.05 -8.86
C LEU A 221 13.37 -9.39 -8.89
N GLY A 222 12.61 -9.47 -7.79
CA GLY A 222 11.30 -8.83 -7.68
C GLY A 222 11.36 -7.31 -7.87
N TYR A 223 12.36 -6.65 -7.29
CA TYR A 223 12.61 -5.22 -7.42
C TYR A 223 13.10 -4.83 -8.82
N ASN A 224 13.99 -5.60 -9.43
CA ASN A 224 14.52 -5.32 -10.76
C ASN A 224 13.45 -5.45 -11.84
N ASP A 225 12.54 -6.39 -11.67
CA ASP A 225 11.40 -6.60 -12.56
C ASP A 225 10.28 -5.57 -12.38
N LEU A 226 10.37 -4.67 -11.38
CA LEU A 226 9.44 -3.54 -11.27
C LEU A 226 9.72 -2.50 -12.37
N PRO A 227 8.65 -1.99 -13.01
CA PRO A 227 8.73 -0.78 -13.82
C PRO A 227 9.43 0.37 -13.08
N ARG A 228 10.19 1.19 -13.83
CA ARG A 228 11.01 2.28 -13.26
C ARG A 228 10.22 3.20 -12.32
N TYR A 229 8.98 3.53 -12.68
CA TYR A 229 8.11 4.41 -11.88
C TYR A 229 7.65 3.79 -10.55
N LEU A 230 7.63 2.45 -10.43
CA LEU A 230 7.24 1.74 -9.20
C LEU A 230 8.38 1.50 -8.23
N LYS A 231 9.62 1.53 -8.70
CA LYS A 231 10.80 1.30 -7.84
C LYS A 231 10.82 2.30 -6.68
N ASN A 232 10.59 3.57 -6.97
CA ASN A 232 10.53 4.61 -5.94
C ASN A 232 9.32 4.45 -5.01
N CYS A 233 8.17 3.99 -5.50
CA CYS A 233 7.00 3.71 -4.67
C CYS A 233 7.30 2.58 -3.66
N PHE A 234 7.97 1.52 -4.13
CA PHE A 234 8.43 0.42 -3.28
C PHE A 234 9.46 0.87 -2.24
N LEU A 235 10.48 1.64 -2.63
CA LEU A 235 11.46 2.18 -1.69
C LEU A 235 10.81 3.14 -0.68
N HIS A 236 9.80 3.91 -1.08
CA HIS A 236 9.05 4.76 -0.15
C HIS A 236 8.32 3.95 0.94
N CYS A 237 7.91 2.70 0.65
CA CYS A 237 7.34 1.84 1.69
C CYS A 237 8.36 1.39 2.75
N SER A 238 9.66 1.32 2.43
CA SER A 238 10.69 0.95 3.41
C SER A 238 10.98 2.07 4.41
N MET A 239 10.52 3.30 4.13
CA MET A 239 10.60 4.42 5.06
C MET A 239 9.69 4.27 6.28
N PHE A 240 8.75 3.32 6.31
CA PHE A 240 7.88 3.13 7.47
C PHE A 240 8.56 2.24 8.53
N PRO A 241 8.19 2.33 9.82
CA PRO A 241 8.77 1.50 10.86
C PRO A 241 8.53 0.01 10.65
N LYS A 242 9.31 -0.80 11.38
CA LYS A 242 9.08 -2.24 11.54
C LYS A 242 7.61 -2.49 11.94
N ASP A 243 7.01 -3.56 11.42
CA ASP A 243 5.63 -3.99 11.72
C ASP A 243 4.50 -2.99 11.34
N HIS A 244 4.85 -1.86 10.71
CA HIS A 244 3.91 -0.77 10.45
C HIS A 244 2.83 -1.17 9.43
N VAL A 245 1.57 -0.92 9.78
CA VAL A 245 0.43 -1.20 8.92
C VAL A 245 0.16 0.01 8.01
N LEU A 246 0.51 -0.14 6.74
CA LEU A 246 0.32 0.86 5.70
C LEU A 246 -1.16 0.96 5.33
N GLN A 247 -1.79 2.09 5.67
CA GLN A 247 -3.16 2.37 5.25
C GLN A 247 -3.19 2.75 3.77
N ARG A 248 -3.99 2.06 2.95
CA ARG A 248 -4.03 2.27 1.48
C ARG A 248 -4.19 3.74 1.12
N LYS A 249 -5.22 4.39 1.66
CA LYS A 249 -5.52 5.80 1.37
C LYS A 249 -4.31 6.70 1.69
N LYS A 250 -3.73 6.56 2.88
CA LYS A 250 -2.58 7.37 3.29
C LYS A 250 -1.40 7.15 2.35
N LEU A 251 -1.05 5.90 2.06
CA LEU A 251 0.11 5.59 1.20
C LEU A 251 -0.02 6.19 -0.21
N MET A 252 -1.20 6.05 -0.84
CA MET A 252 -1.44 6.65 -2.16
C MET A 252 -1.27 8.17 -2.13
N ARG A 253 -1.80 8.82 -1.10
CA ARG A 253 -1.71 10.29 -0.92
C ARG A 253 -0.27 10.76 -0.77
N LEU A 254 0.55 10.01 -0.04
CA LEU A 254 1.98 10.29 0.10
C LEU A 254 2.70 10.15 -1.25
N TRP A 255 2.41 9.10 -2.03
CA TRP A 255 2.99 8.93 -3.37
C TRP A 255 2.59 10.03 -4.35
N VAL A 256 1.33 10.49 -4.29
CA VAL A 256 0.86 11.63 -5.09
C VAL A 256 1.60 12.92 -4.69
N ALA A 257 1.72 13.19 -3.38
CA ALA A 257 2.40 14.38 -2.87
C ALA A 257 3.89 14.41 -3.21
N GLU A 258 4.56 13.27 -3.16
CA GLU A 258 5.96 13.11 -3.58
C GLU A 258 6.16 13.19 -5.10
N GLY A 259 5.07 13.18 -5.88
CA GLY A 259 5.13 13.12 -7.34
C GLY A 259 5.61 11.76 -7.88
N LEU A 260 5.43 10.68 -7.11
CA LEU A 260 5.74 9.32 -7.55
C LEU A 260 4.65 8.73 -8.45
N ALA A 261 3.41 9.24 -8.34
CA ALA A 261 2.31 8.90 -9.24
C ALA A 261 2.32 9.81 -10.47
N GLU A 262 2.38 9.22 -11.67
CA GLU A 262 2.40 9.94 -12.94
C GLU A 262 0.99 10.06 -13.53
N ARG A 263 0.66 11.20 -14.16
CA ARG A 263 -0.66 11.40 -14.76
C ARG A 263 -0.84 10.52 -16.00
N ARG A 264 -1.92 9.71 -16.03
CA ARG A 264 -2.23 8.81 -17.15
C ARG A 264 -3.61 9.11 -17.72
N GLY A 265 -3.63 9.82 -18.84
CA GLY A 265 -4.88 10.19 -19.53
C GLY A 265 -5.82 11.01 -18.63
N SER A 266 -7.09 10.61 -18.58
CA SER A 266 -8.13 11.26 -17.78
C SER A 266 -8.25 10.74 -16.34
N ARG A 267 -7.40 9.80 -15.92
CA ARG A 267 -7.45 9.21 -14.56
C ARG A 267 -6.90 10.17 -13.51
N THR A 268 -7.44 10.06 -12.30
CA THR A 268 -6.94 10.77 -11.13
C THR A 268 -5.59 10.19 -10.67
N LEU A 269 -4.78 10.98 -9.98
CA LEU A 269 -3.48 10.51 -9.48
C LEU A 269 -3.63 9.43 -8.41
N GLU A 270 -4.72 9.47 -7.63
CA GLU A 270 -5.07 8.47 -6.64
C GLU A 270 -5.46 7.13 -7.27
N GLU A 271 -6.19 7.14 -8.39
CA GLU A 271 -6.48 5.91 -9.15
C GLU A 271 -5.20 5.30 -9.73
N VAL A 272 -4.28 6.12 -10.24
CA VAL A 272 -2.98 5.64 -10.70
C VAL A 272 -2.15 5.08 -9.53
N ALA A 273 -2.15 5.76 -8.39
CA ALA A 273 -1.46 5.30 -7.18
C ALA A 273 -2.07 4.00 -6.62
N GLU A 274 -3.37 3.77 -6.82
CA GLU A 274 -4.04 2.52 -6.46
C GLU A 274 -3.48 1.35 -7.28
N ASP A 275 -3.42 1.48 -8.61
CA ASP A 275 -2.80 0.47 -9.47
C ASP A 275 -1.33 0.23 -9.07
N TYR A 276 -0.61 1.29 -8.71
CA TYR A 276 0.79 1.19 -8.31
C TYR A 276 0.98 0.37 -7.04
N LEU A 277 0.00 0.38 -6.11
CA LEU A 277 0.05 -0.40 -4.88
C LEU A 277 -0.21 -1.88 -5.14
N GLU A 278 -1.05 -2.20 -6.12
CA GLU A 278 -1.36 -3.59 -6.45
C GLU A 278 -0.14 -4.34 -6.98
N GLU A 279 0.75 -3.69 -7.71
CA GLU A 279 1.91 -4.32 -8.35
C GLU A 279 2.90 -4.97 -7.35
N PRO A 280 3.41 -4.27 -6.31
CA PRO A 280 4.22 -4.91 -5.27
C PRO A 280 3.48 -6.02 -4.51
N ILE A 281 2.16 -5.90 -4.35
CA ILE A 281 1.32 -6.92 -3.68
C ILE A 281 1.19 -8.16 -4.54
N LYS A 282 0.91 -8.00 -5.85
CA LYS A 282 0.85 -9.08 -6.84
C LYS A 282 2.15 -9.85 -6.95
N ARG A 283 3.27 -9.22 -6.59
CA ARG A 283 4.63 -9.79 -6.56
C ARG A 283 5.07 -10.27 -5.17
N CYS A 284 4.15 -10.28 -4.20
CA CYS A 284 4.36 -10.69 -2.81
C CYS A 284 5.45 -9.91 -2.06
N MET A 285 5.75 -8.67 -2.49
CA MET A 285 6.68 -7.77 -1.78
C MET A 285 5.97 -6.95 -0.69
N LEU A 286 4.64 -6.85 -0.78
CA LEU A 286 3.78 -6.32 0.26
C LEU A 286 2.67 -7.34 0.57
N GLN A 287 2.40 -7.54 1.86
CA GLN A 287 1.35 -8.45 2.34
C GLN A 287 0.06 -7.67 2.62
N VAL A 288 -1.07 -8.18 2.13
CA VAL A 288 -2.39 -7.62 2.47
C VAL A 288 -2.75 -7.99 3.90
N VAL A 289 -3.01 -6.97 4.74
CA VAL A 289 -3.42 -7.15 6.14
C VAL A 289 -4.94 -7.20 6.26
N LYS A 290 -5.64 -6.30 5.56
CA LYS A 290 -7.10 -6.21 5.61
C LYS A 290 -7.67 -5.77 4.27
N LYS A 291 -8.78 -6.37 3.90
CA LYS A 291 -9.66 -5.94 2.80
C LYS A 291 -10.94 -5.32 3.37
N ASN A 292 -11.58 -4.45 2.59
CA ASN A 292 -12.92 -3.96 2.93
C ASN A 292 -13.99 -4.98 2.51
N ILE A 293 -15.26 -4.66 2.76
CA ILE A 293 -16.41 -5.52 2.40
C ILE A 293 -16.54 -5.77 0.89
N PHE A 294 -15.96 -4.88 0.06
CA PHE A 294 -15.94 -4.96 -1.39
C PHE A 294 -14.68 -5.64 -1.94
N GLY A 295 -13.93 -6.38 -1.10
CA GLY A 295 -12.71 -7.08 -1.51
C GLY A 295 -11.49 -6.18 -1.83
N ARG A 296 -11.64 -4.86 -1.82
CA ARG A 296 -10.54 -3.90 -2.05
C ARG A 296 -9.62 -3.81 -0.85
N ILE A 297 -8.35 -3.54 -1.12
CA ILE A 297 -7.31 -3.47 -0.11
C ILE A 297 -7.61 -2.29 0.83
N LYS A 298 -7.62 -2.53 2.14
CA LYS A 298 -7.75 -1.49 3.16
C LYS A 298 -6.38 -1.11 3.72
N SER A 299 -5.57 -2.12 4.02
CA SER A 299 -4.21 -1.96 4.54
C SER A 299 -3.31 -3.12 4.16
N CYS A 300 -2.02 -2.82 4.04
CA CYS A 300 -0.95 -3.77 3.76
C CYS A 300 0.24 -3.56 4.70
N ARG A 301 1.22 -4.46 4.65
CA ARG A 301 2.46 -4.40 5.42
C ARG A 301 3.63 -4.86 4.56
N MET A 302 4.80 -4.27 4.76
CA MET A 302 6.07 -4.80 4.23
C MET A 302 6.67 -5.73 5.28
N ASN A 303 6.98 -6.97 4.91
CA ASN A 303 7.68 -7.91 5.78
C ASN A 303 9.02 -7.33 6.25
N ASP A 304 9.45 -7.64 7.47
CA ASP A 304 10.63 -7.00 8.04
C ASP A 304 11.93 -7.34 7.31
N VAL A 305 12.11 -8.58 6.85
CA VAL A 305 13.29 -8.96 6.05
C VAL A 305 13.28 -8.23 4.71
N VAL A 306 12.11 -8.17 4.05
CA VAL A 306 11.95 -7.39 2.81
C VAL A 306 12.25 -5.90 3.05
N ARG A 307 11.78 -5.36 4.17
CA ARG A 307 11.97 -3.97 4.57
C ARG A 307 13.44 -3.64 4.80
N GLU A 308 14.17 -4.44 5.56
CA GLU A 308 15.60 -4.22 5.82
C GLU A 308 16.42 -4.22 4.52
N LEU A 309 16.14 -5.18 3.63
CA LEU A 309 16.79 -5.22 2.32
C LEU A 309 16.39 -4.03 1.43
N ALA A 310 15.13 -3.59 1.49
CA ALA A 310 14.66 -2.40 0.79
C ALA A 310 15.30 -1.10 1.31
N ILE A 311 15.59 -1.00 2.61
CA ILE A 311 16.36 0.10 3.19
C ILE A 311 17.77 0.14 2.58
N SER A 312 18.46 -0.99 2.48
CA SER A 312 19.78 -1.03 1.84
C SER A 312 19.74 -0.69 0.35
N LEU A 313 18.70 -1.11 -0.37
CA LEU A 313 18.48 -0.67 -1.75
C LEU A 313 18.26 0.85 -1.82
N SER A 314 17.45 1.40 -0.92
CA SER A 314 17.22 2.84 -0.81
C SER A 314 18.50 3.63 -0.55
N GLU A 315 19.38 3.14 0.32
CA GLU A 315 20.68 3.76 0.59
C GLU A 315 21.60 3.74 -0.64
N LYS A 316 21.65 2.61 -1.37
CA LYS A 316 22.44 2.47 -2.60
C LYS A 316 21.95 3.39 -3.73
N GLU A 317 20.64 3.56 -3.84
CA GLU A 317 19.99 4.44 -4.82
C GLU A 317 19.92 5.91 -4.34
N ASN A 318 20.44 6.21 -3.14
CA ASN A 318 20.34 7.52 -2.48
C ASN A 318 18.90 8.08 -2.47
N PHE A 319 17.91 7.20 -2.26
CA PHE A 319 16.49 7.52 -2.32
C PHE A 319 15.97 8.12 -1.01
N SER A 320 16.23 7.44 0.12
CA SER A 320 15.78 7.80 1.46
C SER A 320 16.73 7.29 2.54
N THR A 321 16.65 7.91 3.73
CA THR A 321 17.49 7.60 4.89
C THR A 321 16.60 7.33 6.10
N VAL A 322 16.73 6.15 6.72
CA VAL A 322 15.96 5.79 7.93
C VAL A 322 16.82 6.00 9.18
N LEU A 323 16.28 6.72 10.16
CA LEU A 323 16.98 7.14 11.37
C LEU A 323 16.46 6.37 12.61
N HIS A 324 17.31 5.50 13.18
CA HIS A 324 17.00 4.60 14.30
C HIS A 324 17.70 5.00 15.64
N SER A 325 17.86 6.30 15.91
CA SER A 325 18.62 6.95 17.01
C SER A 325 20.14 7.09 16.81
N LEU A 326 20.65 8.28 17.21
CA LEU A 326 22.04 8.79 17.13
C LEU A 326 22.73 8.72 15.77
N GLN A 327 22.45 9.71 14.92
CA GLN A 327 23.42 10.46 14.11
C GLN A 327 22.72 11.64 13.40
N LEU A 328 21.81 12.34 14.09
CA LEU A 328 21.07 13.47 13.52
C LEU A 328 21.99 14.65 13.11
N VAL A 329 23.19 14.74 13.69
CA VAL A 329 24.20 15.76 13.36
C VAL A 329 25.23 15.29 12.32
N LEU A 330 25.41 13.99 12.11
CA LEU A 330 26.46 13.44 11.22
C LEU A 330 25.93 12.75 9.96
N LYS A 331 24.66 12.30 9.93
CA LYS A 331 24.06 11.61 8.76
C LYS A 331 23.07 12.44 7.97
N ILE A 332 22.45 13.47 8.55
CA ILE A 332 21.76 14.47 7.74
C ILE A 332 22.83 15.42 7.19
N GLY A 333 23.71 14.88 6.34
CA GLY A 333 24.50 15.72 5.47
C GLY A 333 23.56 16.51 4.55
N ASP A 334 24.07 17.60 3.99
CA ASP A 334 23.40 18.50 3.06
C ASP A 334 22.73 17.78 1.86
N GLU A 335 23.06 16.50 1.65
CA GLU A 335 22.58 15.61 0.61
C GLU A 335 21.29 14.83 0.93
N THR A 336 20.86 14.78 2.20
CA THR A 336 19.72 13.92 2.60
C THR A 336 18.39 14.53 2.14
N ARG A 337 17.68 13.81 1.28
CA ARG A 337 16.41 14.30 0.68
C ARG A 337 15.16 13.81 1.40
N ARG A 338 15.17 12.58 1.92
CA ARG A 338 13.99 11.92 2.50
C ARG A 338 14.30 11.19 3.80
N PRO A 339 14.53 11.90 4.91
CA PRO A 339 14.64 11.29 6.23
C PRO A 339 13.29 10.71 6.70
N SER A 340 13.38 9.54 7.34
CA SER A 340 12.32 9.03 8.19
C SER A 340 12.82 8.76 9.60
N VAL A 341 12.14 9.31 10.60
CA VAL A 341 12.56 9.24 12.01
C VAL A 341 11.73 8.20 12.76
N HIS A 342 12.35 7.06 13.09
CA HIS A 342 11.67 5.94 13.76
C HIS A 342 11.91 5.90 15.27
N ARG A 343 13.07 6.41 15.71
CA ARG A 343 13.41 6.54 17.13
C ARG A 343 14.33 7.74 17.38
N TYR A 344 14.02 8.53 18.39
CA TYR A 344 14.78 9.69 18.85
C TYR A 344 15.30 9.44 20.27
N LYS A 345 16.62 9.60 20.46
CA LYS A 345 17.26 9.62 21.77
C LYS A 345 17.87 11.01 21.98
N ASN A 346 17.54 11.61 23.11
CA ASN A 346 17.69 13.03 23.40
C ASN A 346 19.11 13.41 23.82
N GLU A 347 20.11 13.08 22.99
CA GLU A 347 21.52 13.24 23.34
C GLU A 347 22.23 14.37 22.56
N PHE A 348 21.63 14.91 21.48
CA PHE A 348 22.23 16.01 20.69
C PHE A 348 21.18 16.94 20.07
N GLU A 349 21.57 18.21 19.88
CA GLU A 349 20.80 19.22 19.15
C GLU A 349 20.62 18.83 17.68
N MET A 350 19.43 19.10 17.13
CA MET A 350 19.07 18.80 15.76
C MET A 350 19.38 20.02 14.88
N SER A 351 20.34 19.93 13.95
CA SER A 351 20.45 20.98 12.92
C SER A 351 19.26 20.85 11.97
N MET A 352 18.51 21.95 11.82
CA MET A 352 17.31 22.04 10.96
C MET A 352 17.59 22.79 9.65
N GLU A 353 18.86 23.06 9.34
CA GLU A 353 19.27 23.68 8.07
C GLU A 353 19.38 22.63 6.97
N LEU A 354 18.24 22.22 6.40
CA LEU A 354 18.15 21.10 5.46
C LEU A 354 17.72 21.56 4.06
N PRO A 355 18.60 22.20 3.27
CA PRO A 355 18.21 22.87 2.03
C PRO A 355 17.76 21.91 0.93
N ARG A 356 18.14 20.62 0.97
CA ARG A 356 17.76 19.61 -0.04
C ARG A 356 16.60 18.71 0.39
N LEU A 357 15.98 19.00 1.53
CA LEU A 357 14.89 18.20 2.07
C LEU A 357 13.68 18.22 1.14
N ARG A 358 13.18 17.03 0.78
CA ARG A 358 11.98 16.80 -0.04
C ARG A 358 10.84 16.17 0.74
N SER A 359 11.17 15.34 1.72
CA SER A 359 10.19 14.64 2.56
C SER A 359 10.67 14.63 3.99
N PHE A 360 9.78 14.81 4.96
CA PHE A 360 10.10 14.64 6.37
C PHE A 360 8.96 13.89 7.05
N ILE A 361 9.24 12.64 7.46
CA ILE A 361 8.25 11.76 8.08
C ILE A 361 8.73 11.35 9.47
N VAL A 362 7.92 11.61 10.49
CA VAL A 362 8.25 11.31 11.88
C VAL A 362 7.25 10.31 12.46
N PHE A 363 7.79 9.26 13.09
CA PHE A 363 6.99 8.23 13.75
C PHE A 363 7.19 8.16 15.26
N ASP A 364 8.29 8.69 15.79
CA ASP A 364 8.56 8.69 17.24
C ASP A 364 7.99 9.97 17.90
N PRO A 365 7.00 9.86 18.79
CA PRO A 365 6.46 11.01 19.52
C PRO A 365 7.51 11.77 20.33
N SER A 366 8.59 11.09 20.77
CA SER A 366 9.67 11.69 21.58
C SER A 366 10.39 12.84 20.85
N VAL A 367 10.28 12.89 19.52
CA VAL A 367 10.80 13.99 18.69
C VAL A 367 10.14 15.33 19.02
N SER A 368 8.97 15.36 19.67
CA SER A 368 8.33 16.61 20.11
C SER A 368 9.23 17.45 21.04
N LEU A 369 10.18 16.82 21.75
CA LEU A 369 11.14 17.53 22.59
C LEU A 369 12.19 18.29 21.77
N ALA A 370 12.46 17.86 20.53
CA ALA A 370 13.45 18.45 19.64
C ALA A 370 12.84 19.35 18.57
N LEU A 371 11.59 19.10 18.16
CA LEU A 371 10.83 19.95 17.23
C LEU A 371 10.12 21.08 17.99
N ASP A 372 10.90 21.95 18.63
CA ASP A 372 10.37 23.19 19.18
C ASP A 372 10.01 24.18 18.05
N MET A 373 9.38 25.30 18.42
CA MET A 373 8.97 26.33 17.44
C MET A 373 10.15 26.89 16.64
N THR A 374 11.31 27.04 17.28
CA THR A 374 12.53 27.53 16.64
C THR A 374 13.00 26.56 15.57
N SER A 375 13.06 25.27 15.90
CA SER A 375 13.51 24.19 15.02
C SER A 375 12.60 24.02 13.81
N LEU A 376 11.28 24.00 14.03
CA LEU A 376 10.31 23.96 12.93
C LEU A 376 10.39 25.20 12.05
N SER A 377 10.58 26.39 12.63
CA SER A 377 10.75 27.64 11.88
C SER A 377 12.00 27.60 10.99
N MET A 378 13.12 27.12 11.53
CA MET A 378 14.36 26.94 10.76
C MET A 378 14.15 25.93 9.63
N MET A 379 13.58 24.75 9.92
CA MET A 379 13.30 23.74 8.89
C MET A 379 12.46 24.32 7.74
N CYS A 380 11.38 25.05 8.07
CA CYS A 380 10.51 25.67 7.05
C CYS A 380 11.24 26.73 6.22
N SER A 381 12.11 27.53 6.85
CA SER A 381 12.84 28.62 6.17
C SER A 381 13.86 28.10 5.16
N TYR A 382 14.55 27.00 5.48
CA TYR A 382 15.65 26.46 4.66
C TYR A 382 15.19 25.40 3.66
N SER A 383 14.15 24.62 3.98
CA SER A 383 13.73 23.44 3.19
C SER A 383 12.77 23.76 2.04
N ARG A 384 13.13 24.69 1.14
CA ARG A 384 12.21 25.19 0.08
C ARG A 384 11.73 24.12 -0.91
N TYR A 385 12.40 22.98 -0.99
CA TYR A 385 12.00 21.84 -1.83
C TYR A 385 11.12 20.81 -1.12
N LEU A 386 10.72 21.06 0.13
CA LEU A 386 9.88 20.14 0.90
C LEU A 386 8.51 19.99 0.23
N THR A 387 8.18 18.76 -0.12
CA THR A 387 6.90 18.37 -0.75
C THR A 387 5.97 17.63 0.20
N LEU A 388 6.53 16.92 1.18
CA LEU A 388 5.79 16.12 2.14
C LEU A 388 6.31 16.37 3.55
N LEU A 389 5.44 16.87 4.43
CA LEU A 389 5.70 17.02 5.85
C LEU A 389 4.66 16.22 6.65
N ASP A 390 5.05 15.10 7.24
CA ASP A 390 4.18 14.25 8.05
C ASP A 390 4.62 14.27 9.52
N LEU A 391 3.89 15.05 10.33
CA LEU A 391 4.08 15.22 11.78
C LEU A 391 2.92 14.62 12.57
N GLN A 392 2.19 13.66 11.98
CA GLN A 392 1.05 13.03 12.63
C GLN A 392 1.44 12.33 13.94
N GLY A 393 0.64 12.55 14.98
CA GLY A 393 0.87 12.00 16.31
C GLY A 393 2.01 12.65 17.11
N ILE A 394 2.66 13.70 16.56
CA ILE A 394 3.71 14.43 17.26
C ILE A 394 3.08 15.55 18.09
N SER A 395 3.46 15.65 19.36
CA SER A 395 2.89 16.60 20.33
C SER A 395 3.34 18.05 20.14
N ILE A 396 3.31 18.57 18.91
CA ILE A 396 3.56 19.99 18.61
C ILE A 396 2.32 20.84 18.90
N GLU A 397 2.52 22.06 19.39
CA GLU A 397 1.42 22.93 19.84
C GLU A 397 1.07 24.04 18.85
N ARG A 398 2.03 24.40 17.99
CA ARG A 398 1.91 25.50 17.04
C ARG A 398 2.68 25.14 15.77
N VAL A 399 2.23 25.70 14.65
CA VAL A 399 2.94 25.66 13.37
C VAL A 399 3.47 27.08 13.09
N PRO A 400 4.75 27.26 12.74
CA PRO A 400 5.34 28.58 12.49
C PRO A 400 4.75 29.24 11.23
N ASP A 401 4.70 30.58 11.19
CA ASP A 401 4.25 31.32 10.00
C ASP A 401 5.15 31.03 8.77
N GLN A 402 6.41 30.66 8.99
CA GLN A 402 7.38 30.23 7.98
C GLN A 402 6.92 28.98 7.20
N ILE A 403 5.91 28.24 7.66
CA ILE A 403 5.31 27.16 6.86
C ILE A 403 4.86 27.67 5.49
N GLY A 404 4.41 28.94 5.41
CA GLY A 404 3.99 29.55 4.15
C GLY A 404 5.12 29.79 3.15
N ASP A 405 6.39 29.65 3.54
CA ASP A 405 7.54 29.75 2.64
C ASP A 405 7.76 28.45 1.85
N LEU A 406 7.13 27.35 2.27
CA LEU A 406 7.21 26.04 1.63
C LEU A 406 6.30 25.93 0.41
N PHE A 407 6.59 26.72 -0.63
CA PHE A 407 5.80 26.77 -1.85
C PHE A 407 5.59 25.40 -2.52
N ASN A 408 6.53 24.46 -2.39
CA ASN A 408 6.44 23.13 -2.99
C ASN A 408 5.67 22.10 -2.15
N LEU A 409 5.19 22.47 -0.96
CA LEU A 409 4.53 21.54 -0.05
C LEU A 409 3.20 21.08 -0.65
N ARG A 410 3.03 19.76 -0.79
CA ARG A 410 1.82 19.11 -1.32
C ARG A 410 1.07 18.32 -0.27
N PHE A 411 1.76 17.81 0.74
CA PHE A 411 1.17 17.11 1.87
C PHE A 411 1.62 17.71 3.21
N LEU A 412 0.65 18.05 4.05
CA LEU A 412 0.87 18.45 5.43
C LEU A 412 0.03 17.57 6.37
N GLY A 413 0.69 16.73 7.15
CA GLY A 413 0.10 15.84 8.14
C GLY A 413 0.25 16.40 9.56
N LEU A 414 -0.86 16.79 10.17
CA LEU A 414 -0.94 17.36 11.52
C LEU A 414 -1.96 16.64 12.42
N ARG A 415 -2.59 15.58 11.91
CA ARG A 415 -3.54 14.76 12.69
C ARG A 415 -2.90 14.22 13.97
N GLY A 416 -3.61 14.37 15.09
CA GLY A 416 -3.12 13.90 16.40
C GLY A 416 -1.99 14.75 16.98
N THR A 417 -1.78 15.96 16.47
CA THR A 417 -0.95 16.99 17.12
C THR A 417 -1.77 17.78 18.16
N ARG A 418 -1.16 18.76 18.85
CA ARG A 418 -1.84 19.67 19.78
C ARG A 418 -2.04 21.07 19.18
N VAL A 419 -1.99 21.19 17.85
CA VAL A 419 -2.08 22.47 17.15
C VAL A 419 -3.51 23.00 17.21
N LYS A 420 -3.72 24.08 17.96
CA LYS A 420 -5.07 24.68 18.12
C LYS A 420 -5.32 25.86 17.18
N VAL A 421 -4.26 26.52 16.73
CA VAL A 421 -4.30 27.73 15.92
C VAL A 421 -3.33 27.55 14.77
N HIS A 422 -3.83 27.65 13.54
CA HIS A 422 -3.04 27.55 12.34
C HIS A 422 -2.55 28.93 11.91
N PRO A 423 -1.30 29.04 11.41
CA PRO A 423 -0.76 30.31 10.93
C PRO A 423 -1.55 30.80 9.71
N LYS A 424 -1.77 32.11 9.60
CA LYS A 424 -2.46 32.70 8.43
C LYS A 424 -1.71 32.42 7.13
N SER A 425 -0.40 32.22 7.22
CA SER A 425 0.47 31.88 6.10
C SER A 425 0.17 30.52 5.48
N LEU A 426 -0.63 29.66 6.11
CA LEU A 426 -1.09 28.40 5.51
C LEU A 426 -1.81 28.65 4.17
N GLY A 427 -2.50 29.79 4.04
CA GLY A 427 -3.14 30.21 2.79
C GLY A 427 -2.17 30.53 1.65
N LYS A 428 -0.87 30.68 1.93
CA LYS A 428 0.17 30.87 0.90
C LYS A 428 0.57 29.56 0.21
N LEU A 429 0.20 28.41 0.76
CA LEU A 429 0.57 27.09 0.23
C LEU A 429 -0.28 26.71 -0.99
N CYS A 430 -0.04 27.36 -2.13
CA CYS A 430 -0.86 27.19 -3.34
C CYS A 430 -0.74 25.81 -4.00
N ASN A 431 0.31 25.04 -3.69
CA ASN A 431 0.51 23.69 -4.22
C ASN A 431 0.06 22.59 -3.25
N LEU A 432 -0.53 22.95 -2.11
CA LEU A 432 -1.00 21.98 -1.13
C LEU A 432 -2.16 21.17 -1.72
N GLN A 433 -1.93 19.87 -1.89
CA GLN A 433 -2.93 18.93 -2.41
C GLN A 433 -3.66 18.24 -1.25
N MET A 434 -3.00 18.13 -0.10
CA MET A 434 -3.55 17.44 1.05
C MET A 434 -3.14 18.06 2.38
N LEU A 435 -4.16 18.30 3.21
CA LEU A 435 -4.03 18.72 4.59
C LEU A 435 -4.76 17.69 5.47
N ASP A 436 -4.01 16.95 6.28
CA ASP A 436 -4.54 15.90 7.15
C ASP A 436 -4.58 16.42 8.61
N LEU A 437 -5.79 16.75 9.06
CA LEU A 437 -6.10 17.37 10.35
C LEU A 437 -7.14 16.55 11.11
N VAL A 438 -7.39 16.88 12.38
CA VAL A 438 -8.52 16.33 13.12
C VAL A 438 -9.79 17.13 12.79
N ASP A 439 -10.96 16.49 12.75
CA ASP A 439 -12.22 17.11 12.32
C ASP A 439 -12.56 18.43 13.04
N TYR A 440 -12.27 18.56 14.35
CA TYR A 440 -12.53 19.81 15.10
C TYR A 440 -11.61 21.00 14.74
N GLU A 441 -10.53 20.75 14.00
CA GLU A 441 -9.56 21.78 13.55
C GLU A 441 -10.00 22.38 12.20
N ILE A 442 -10.83 21.66 11.43
CA ILE A 442 -11.37 22.11 10.14
C ILE A 442 -12.30 23.30 10.34
N ASP A 443 -13.18 23.25 11.36
CA ASP A 443 -14.12 24.35 11.67
C ASP A 443 -13.39 25.67 11.96
N LYS A 444 -12.25 25.61 12.66
CA LYS A 444 -11.43 26.78 12.96
C LYS A 444 -10.64 27.30 11.76
N LEU A 445 -10.30 26.44 10.80
CA LEU A 445 -9.67 26.85 9.56
C LEU A 445 -10.64 27.60 8.65
N LEU A 446 -11.89 27.13 8.55
CA LEU A 446 -12.94 27.80 7.78
C LEU A 446 -13.24 29.21 8.33
N ASP A 447 -13.15 29.42 9.64
CA ASP A 447 -13.25 30.75 10.27
C ASP A 447 -12.08 31.69 9.93
N VAL A 448 -10.90 31.15 9.62
CA VAL A 448 -9.73 31.93 9.20
C VAL A 448 -9.84 32.32 7.72
N TYR A 449 -10.30 31.42 6.86
CA TYR A 449 -10.47 31.67 5.42
C TYR A 449 -11.73 32.46 5.06
N SER A 450 -12.75 32.51 5.91
CA SER A 450 -13.94 33.35 5.71
C SER A 450 -13.72 34.83 6.05
N LYS A 451 -12.56 35.17 6.65
CA LYS A 451 -12.18 36.54 7.06
C LYS A 451 -10.98 37.12 6.30
N SER A 452 -10.50 36.41 5.28
CA SER A 452 -9.47 36.85 4.31
C SER A 452 -10.11 37.07 2.96
#